data_AF-A0A0C3A597-F1
#
_entry.id   AF-A0A0C3A597-F1
#
_cell.length_a   1.000
_cell.length_b   1.000
_cell.length_c   1.000
_cell.angle_alpha   90.00
_cell.angle_beta   90.00
_cell.angle_gamma   90.00
#
_symmetry.space_group_name_H-M   'P 1'
#
loop_
_entity.id
_entity.type
_entity.pdbx_description
1 polymer ?
#
loop_
_entity_poly.entity_id
_entity_poly.type
_entity_poly.pdbx_seq_one_letter_code
_entity_poly.pdbx_strand_id
1 'polypeptide(L)'
;MDNICLRVQIIKNMAFVYEPFSMDCPSASMILDWGSPTDNQTTARHISDNASIHPFLHTFILPVNKDVWYYIGAHTWKLTRLFSVWSTLGDRVSPQIIQVD
;
A
#
# COMPACT_ATOMS: atom_id res chain seq x y z
N MET A 1 8.09 10.43 -16.27
CA MET A 1 7.64 10.27 -14.88
C MET A 1 7.50 8.80 -14.67
N ASP A 2 8.35 8.22 -13.83
CA ASP A 2 8.27 6.80 -13.49
C ASP A 2 6.88 6.51 -12.93
N ASN A 3 6.31 5.37 -13.31
CA ASN A 3 4.98 4.97 -12.87
C ASN A 3 5.09 4.63 -11.37
N ILE A 4 4.64 5.55 -10.50
CA ILE A 4 4.76 5.45 -9.04
C ILE A 4 3.67 4.51 -8.52
N CYS A 5 3.74 3.24 -8.91
CA CYS A 5 2.88 2.20 -8.33
C CYS A 5 3.48 1.65 -7.04
N LEU A 6 2.62 1.16 -6.15
CA LEU A 6 3.03 0.50 -4.93
C LEU A 6 3.83 -0.76 -5.28
N ARG A 7 5.08 -0.77 -4.84
CA ARG A 7 5.97 -1.91 -5.00
C ARG A 7 5.91 -2.75 -3.74
N VAL A 8 5.09 -3.79 -3.79
CA VAL A 8 4.91 -4.74 -2.71
C VAL A 8 5.28 -6.14 -3.17
N GLN A 9 5.99 -6.87 -2.31
CA GLN A 9 6.22 -8.29 -2.45
C GLN A 9 5.72 -9.01 -1.21
N ILE A 10 4.83 -9.98 -1.38
CA ILE A 10 4.33 -10.82 -0.28
C ILE A 10 4.94 -12.21 -0.39
N ILE A 11 5.57 -12.67 0.70
CA ILE A 11 6.15 -14.01 0.81
C ILE A 11 5.63 -14.63 2.10
N LYS A 12 4.73 -15.62 1.98
CA LYS A 12 3.99 -16.16 3.13
C LYS A 12 3.27 -15.01 3.86
N ASN A 13 3.45 -14.91 5.18
CA ASN A 13 2.89 -13.86 6.01
C ASN A 13 3.82 -12.63 6.18
N MET A 14 4.72 -12.37 5.23
CA MET A 14 5.62 -11.20 5.26
C MET A 14 5.35 -10.31 4.04
N ALA A 15 5.17 -9.01 4.28
CA ALA A 15 4.98 -7.99 3.25
C ALA A 15 6.20 -7.07 3.22
N PHE A 16 6.83 -6.94 2.06
CA PHE A 16 7.97 -6.05 1.83
C PHE A 16 7.51 -4.93 0.92
N VAL A 17 7.53 -3.69 1.42
CA VAL A 17 7.04 -2.52 0.71
C VAL A 17 8.19 -1.56 0.44
N TYR A 18 8.43 -1.29 -0.84
CA TYR A 18 9.48 -0.39 -1.27
C TYR A 18 8.94 1.00 -1.55
N GLU A 19 9.50 2.00 -0.88
CA GLU A 19 9.15 3.42 -0.96
C GLU A 19 7.66 3.69 -0.73
N PRO A 20 7.04 3.19 0.36
CA PRO A 20 5.63 3.44 0.61
C PRO A 20 5.37 4.93 0.85
N PHE A 21 4.29 5.44 0.27
CA PHE A 21 3.66 6.66 0.76
C PHE A 21 2.70 6.28 1.88
N SER A 22 3.00 6.65 3.11
CA SER A 22 2.14 6.35 4.26
C SER A 22 1.36 7.57 4.72
N MET A 23 0.17 7.33 5.26
CA MET A 23 -0.67 8.34 5.90
C MET A 23 -1.23 7.78 7.20
N ASP A 24 -0.96 8.44 8.31
CA ASP A 24 -1.56 8.10 9.59
C ASP A 24 -2.84 8.93 9.79
N CYS A 25 -3.95 8.22 9.95
CA CYS A 25 -5.24 8.78 10.32
C CYS A 25 -5.54 8.44 11.80
N PRO A 26 -6.39 9.21 12.49
CA PRO A 26 -6.77 8.90 13.89
C PRO A 26 -7.34 7.49 14.10
N SER A 27 -7.84 6.85 13.05
CA SER A 27 -8.47 5.53 13.10
C SER A 27 -7.66 4.40 12.45
N ALA A 28 -6.62 4.71 11.66
CA ALA A 28 -5.85 3.70 10.91
C ALA A 28 -4.58 4.30 10.30
N SER A 29 -3.58 3.46 10.07
CA SER A 29 -2.45 3.78 9.19
C SER A 29 -2.73 3.27 7.77
N MET A 30 -2.29 4.00 6.76
CA MET A 30 -2.57 3.66 5.36
C MET A 30 -1.30 3.68 4.54
N ILE A 31 -1.18 2.73 3.62
CA ILE A 31 -0.17 2.71 2.56
C ILE A 31 -0.88 3.05 1.25
N LEU A 32 -0.50 4.15 0.63
CA LEU A 32 -1.14 4.68 -0.57
C LEU A 32 -0.48 4.08 -1.83
N ASP A 33 -1.30 3.77 -2.84
CA ASP A 33 -0.85 3.35 -4.17
C ASP A 33 -1.27 4.39 -5.22
N TRP A 34 -0.30 4.87 -6.01
CA TRP A 34 -0.48 5.95 -6.99
C TRP A 34 -0.14 5.51 -8.43
N GLY A 35 -0.20 4.20 -8.69
CA GLY A 35 0.00 3.65 -10.03
C GLY A 35 -1.14 3.94 -11.00
N SER A 36 -0.96 3.48 -12.25
CA SER A 36 -2.06 3.48 -13.23
C SER A 36 -3.23 2.63 -12.73
N PRO A 37 -4.48 2.84 -13.22
CA PRO A 37 -5.62 2.02 -12.82
C PRO A 37 -5.36 0.52 -12.98
N THR A 38 -4.62 0.14 -14.02
CA THR A 38 -4.23 -1.24 -14.32
C THR A 38 -3.24 -1.79 -13.30
N ASP A 39 -2.23 -1.00 -12.92
CA ASP A 39 -1.22 -1.39 -11.93
C ASP A 39 -1.86 -1.53 -10.56
N ASN A 40 -2.65 -0.53 -10.14
CA ASN A 40 -3.38 -0.55 -8.87
C ASN A 40 -4.30 -1.77 -8.78
N GLN A 41 -5.02 -2.10 -9.85
CA GLN A 41 -5.87 -3.30 -9.87
C GLN A 41 -5.05 -4.59 -9.77
N THR A 42 -3.87 -4.63 -10.37
CA THR A 42 -2.96 -5.78 -10.28
C THR A 42 -2.42 -5.94 -8.86
N THR A 43 -1.95 -4.85 -8.26
CA THR A 43 -1.50 -4.80 -6.85
C THR A 43 -2.62 -5.19 -5.89
N ALA A 44 -3.82 -4.66 -6.09
CA ALA A 44 -4.98 -4.99 -5.28
C ALA A 44 -5.34 -6.48 -5.36
N ARG A 45 -5.31 -7.09 -6.55
CA ARG A 45 -5.50 -8.54 -6.69
C ARG A 45 -4.41 -9.32 -5.95
N HIS A 46 -3.14 -8.95 -6.16
CA HIS A 46 -2.02 -9.60 -5.50
C HIS A 46 -2.15 -9.58 -3.97
N ILE A 47 -2.54 -8.44 -3.39
CA ILE A 47 -2.77 -8.29 -1.95
C ILE A 47 -3.98 -9.10 -1.51
N SER A 48 -5.10 -9.04 -2.24
CA SER A 48 -6.33 -9.78 -1.89
C SER A 48 -6.09 -11.29 -1.84
N ASP A 49 -5.40 -11.81 -2.85
CA ASP A 49 -5.13 -13.23 -2.97
C ASP A 49 -4.28 -13.72 -1.79
N ASN A 50 -3.26 -12.94 -1.37
CA ASN A 50 -2.41 -13.30 -0.23
C ASN A 50 -3.06 -13.04 1.14
N ALA A 51 -3.79 -11.93 1.30
CA ALA A 51 -4.48 -11.59 2.55
C ALA A 51 -5.61 -12.59 2.87
N SER A 52 -6.19 -13.25 1.86
CA SER A 52 -7.16 -14.32 2.09
C SER A 52 -6.55 -15.57 2.75
N ILE A 53 -5.23 -15.76 2.59
CA ILE A 53 -4.49 -16.93 3.10
C ILE A 53 -3.93 -16.64 4.51
N HIS A 54 -3.58 -15.39 4.80
CA HIS A 54 -2.91 -14.99 6.03
C HIS A 54 -3.71 -13.91 6.78
N PRO A 55 -4.06 -14.12 8.07
CA PRO A 55 -4.87 -13.16 8.82
C PRO A 55 -4.16 -11.82 9.11
N PHE A 56 -2.82 -11.83 9.07
CA PHE A 56 -1.98 -10.64 9.21
C PHE A 56 -0.68 -10.83 8.42
N LEU A 57 -0.03 -9.70 8.09
CA LEU A 57 1.25 -9.64 7.41
C LEU A 57 2.27 -8.90 8.28
N HIS A 58 3.40 -9.53 8.56
CA HIS A 58 4.58 -8.87 9.10
C HIS A 58 5.12 -7.91 8.04
N THR A 59 4.99 -6.62 8.30
CA THR A 59 5.25 -5.60 7.30
C THR A 59 6.62 -4.97 7.50
N PHE A 60 7.38 -4.94 6.42
CA PHE A 60 8.70 -4.33 6.32
C PHE A 60 8.66 -3.22 5.27
N ILE A 61 9.23 -2.07 5.60
CA ILE A 61 9.30 -0.92 4.68
C ILE A 61 10.76 -0.56 4.39
N LEU A 62 11.03 -0.22 3.13
CA LEU A 62 12.33 0.30 2.70
C LEU A 62 12.13 1.70 2.08
N PRO A 63 12.46 2.79 2.80
CA PRO A 63 12.34 4.15 2.30
C PRO A 63 13.33 4.48 1.17
N VAL A 64 12.96 5.40 0.27
CA VAL A 64 13.74 5.80 -0.94
C VAL A 64 15.21 6.09 -0.65
N ASN A 65 15.46 6.77 0.47
CA ASN A 65 16.78 7.30 0.81
C ASN A 65 17.47 6.50 1.92
N LYS A 66 17.11 5.21 2.08
CA LYS A 66 17.63 4.33 3.13
C LYS A 66 17.90 2.95 2.56
N ASP A 67 19.06 2.37 2.88
CA ASP A 67 19.43 1.01 2.49
C ASP A 67 19.08 -0.03 3.57
N VAL A 68 18.05 0.24 4.39
CA VAL A 68 17.68 -0.64 5.51
C VAL A 68 16.17 -0.83 5.58
N TRP A 69 15.76 -2.08 5.79
CA TRP A 69 14.39 -2.47 6.03
C TRP A 69 13.99 -2.18 7.48
N TYR A 70 12.86 -1.49 7.66
CA TYR A 70 12.24 -1.27 8.96
C TYR A 70 11.05 -2.22 9.12
N TYR A 71 11.04 -2.99 10.20
CA TYR A 71 9.87 -3.75 10.60
C TYR A 71 8.89 -2.82 11.33
N ILE A 72 7.67 -2.69 10.82
CA ILE A 72 6.67 -1.78 11.38
C ILE A 72 5.60 -2.49 12.20
N GLY A 73 5.49 -3.82 12.08
CA GLY A 73 4.56 -4.62 12.87
C GLY A 73 3.88 -5.72 12.08
N ALA A 74 3.05 -6.48 12.77
CA ALA A 74 2.12 -7.43 12.17
C ALA A 74 0.79 -6.71 11.98
N HIS A 75 0.34 -6.57 10.74
CA HIS A 75 -0.82 -5.76 10.39
C HIS A 75 -1.83 -6.54 9.59
N THR A 76 -3.11 -6.25 9.78
CA THR A 76 -4.15 -6.74 8.90
C THR A 76 -4.29 -5.78 7.73
N TRP A 77 -4.04 -6.29 6.53
CA TRP A 77 -4.13 -5.50 5.31
C TRP A 77 -5.54 -5.57 4.74
N LYS A 78 -6.13 -4.40 4.52
CA LYS A 78 -7.46 -4.28 3.94
C LYS A 78 -7.42 -3.28 2.79
N LEU A 79 -7.87 -3.69 1.61
CA LEU A 79 -8.06 -2.76 0.51
C LEU A 79 -9.18 -1.78 0.87
N THR A 80 -8.89 -0.49 0.76
CA THR A 80 -9.85 0.56 1.06
C THR A 80 -9.95 1.54 -0.10
N ARG A 81 -11.15 2.03 -0.37
CA ARG A 81 -11.32 3.18 -1.26
C ARG A 81 -11.27 4.41 -0.37
N LEU A 82 -10.19 5.17 -0.44
CA LEU A 82 -10.18 6.48 0.18
C LEU A 82 -11.12 7.42 -0.57
N PHE A 83 -11.67 8.38 0.18
CA PHE A 83 -12.28 9.57 -0.41
C PHE A 83 -11.27 10.27 -1.31
N SER A 84 -11.74 10.94 -2.37
CA SER A 84 -10.85 11.71 -3.24
C SER A 84 -10.32 12.93 -2.47
N VAL A 85 -9.25 12.74 -1.70
CA VAL A 85 -8.36 13.83 -1.26
C VAL A 85 -7.81 14.61 -2.46
N TRP A 86 -7.98 14.09 -3.68
CA TRP A 86 -7.55 14.71 -4.92
C TRP A 86 -8.61 15.64 -5.54
N SER A 87 -9.83 15.70 -4.99
CA SER A 87 -10.75 16.80 -5.32
C SER A 87 -10.15 18.17 -4.98
N THR A 88 -9.18 18.24 -4.06
CA THR A 88 -8.37 19.43 -3.79
C THR A 88 -7.15 19.59 -4.71
N LEU A 89 -6.82 18.59 -5.54
CA LEU A 89 -5.64 18.55 -6.43
C LEU A 89 -6.01 18.48 -7.93
N GLY A 90 -7.30 18.36 -8.26
CA GLY A 90 -7.85 18.41 -9.62
C GLY A 90 -8.09 17.03 -10.26
N ASP A 91 -8.96 17.00 -11.27
CA ASP A 91 -9.61 15.81 -11.86
C ASP A 91 -8.71 14.76 -12.56
N ARG A 92 -7.40 14.76 -12.35
CA ARG A 92 -6.46 14.01 -13.21
C ARG A 92 -6.00 12.64 -12.70
N VAL A 93 -6.36 12.21 -11.48
CA VAL A 93 -5.83 10.95 -10.92
C VAL A 93 -6.91 10.21 -10.12
N SER A 94 -7.11 8.92 -10.42
CA SER A 94 -7.98 8.00 -9.66
C SER A 94 -7.14 6.90 -8.99
N PRO A 95 -6.60 7.12 -7.78
CA PRO A 95 -5.78 6.13 -7.09
C PRO A 95 -6.60 5.12 -6.28
N GLN A 96 -6.01 3.95 -6.01
CA GLN A 96 -6.50 2.97 -5.04
C GLN A 96 -5.62 3.01 -3.79
N ILE A 97 -6.14 2.71 -2.60
CA ILE A 97 -5.36 2.75 -1.36
C ILE A 97 -5.48 1.43 -0.58
N ILE A 98 -4.41 1.07 0.13
CA ILE A 98 -4.39 -0.10 1.01
C ILE A 98 -4.33 0.41 2.45
N GLN A 99 -5.33 0.05 3.24
CA GLN A 99 -5.36 0.32 4.68
C GLN A 99 -4.59 -0.79 5.41
N VAL A 100 -3.84 -0.38 6.43
CA VAL A 100 -3.01 -1.24 7.25
C VAL A 100 -3.36 -0.94 8.71
N ASP A 101 -4.13 -1.84 9.34
CA ASP A 101 -4.53 -1.72 10.75
C ASP A 101 -3.44 -2.26 11.68
#